data_AF-A0A0F9PDP8-F1
#
_entry.id   AF-A0A0F9PDP8-F1
#
_cell.length_a   1.000
_cell.length_b   1.000
_cell.length_c   1.000
_cell.angle_alpha   90.00
_cell.angle_beta   90.00
_cell.angle_gamma   90.00
#
_symmetry.space_group_name_H-M   'P 1'
#
loop_
_entity.id
_entity.type
_entity.pdbx_description
1 polymer ?
#
loop_
_entity_poly.entity_id
_entity_poly.type
_entity_poly.pdbx_seq_one_letter_code
_entity_poly.pdbx_strand_id
1 'polypeptide(L)'
;MLIVAIIGLVVNITSILILQGSHKISLNVRSVFYHMIADAAASIGIVIVALIIMSSGIVISHSRSLQIQLEQRMVLSLLMLLGLRYNIMHF
;
A
#
# COMPACT_ATOMS: atom_id res chain seq x y z
N MET A 1 -4.75 -4.24 -3.45
CA MET A 1 -4.62 -2.77 -3.55
C MET A 1 -5.51 -2.04 -2.55
N LEU A 2 -6.83 -2.26 -2.54
CA LEU A 2 -7.75 -1.56 -1.62
C LEU A 2 -7.47 -1.84 -0.12
N ILE A 3 -7.17 -3.08 0.25
CA ILE A 3 -6.74 -3.43 1.62
C ILE A 3 -5.49 -2.68 2.06
N VAL A 4 -4.50 -2.53 1.18
CA VAL A 4 -3.25 -1.80 1.47
C VAL A 4 -3.55 -0.31 1.66
N ALA A 5 -4.45 0.25 0.84
CA ALA A 5 -4.89 1.64 0.99
C ALA A 5 -5.63 1.89 2.31
N ILE A 6 -6.51 0.97 2.73
CA ILE A 6 -7.21 1.05 4.02
C ILE A 6 -6.21 0.97 5.18
N ILE A 7 -5.25 0.04 5.14
CA ILE A 7 -4.23 -0.09 6.19
C ILE A 7 -3.39 1.20 6.27
N GLY A 8 -2.94 1.74 5.14
CA GLY A 8 -2.19 3.00 5.10
C GLY A 8 -2.98 4.17 5.68
N LEU A 9 -4.28 4.26 5.36
CA LEU A 9 -5.17 5.29 5.91
C LEU A 9 -5.31 5.16 7.44
N VAL A 10 -5.51 3.95 7.96
CA VAL A 10 -5.63 3.70 9.41
C VAL A 10 -4.34 4.07 10.14
N VAL A 11 -3.17 3.68 9.60
CA VAL A 11 -1.87 4.02 10.18
C VAL A 11 -1.68 5.55 10.22
N ASN A 12 -1.91 6.24 9.11
CA ASN A 12 -1.75 7.70 9.03
C ASN A 12 -2.69 8.44 10.00
N ILE A 13 -3.96 8.03 10.07
CA ILE A 13 -4.91 8.63 11.02
C ILE A 13 -4.48 8.39 12.46
N THR A 14 -4.06 7.17 12.81
CA THR A 14 -3.61 6.84 14.17
C THR A 14 -2.42 7.69 14.57
N SER A 15 -1.46 7.89 13.66
CA SER A 15 -0.30 8.73 13.93
C SER A 15 -0.66 10.21 14.08
N ILE A 16 -1.59 10.73 13.26
CA ILE A 16 -2.13 12.10 13.41
C ILE A 16 -2.75 12.29 14.80
N LEU A 17 -3.54 11.33 15.28
CA LEU A 17 -4.20 11.39 16.60
C LEU A 17 -3.17 11.43 17.74
N ILE A 18 -2.11 10.60 17.66
CA ILE A 18 -1.02 10.59 18.65
C ILE A 18 -0.27 11.93 18.65
N LEU A 19 -0.05 12.52 17.47
CA LEU A 19 0.78 13.71 17.30
C LEU A 19 0.03 15.02 17.49
N GLN A 20 -1.31 15.02 17.50
CA GLN A 20 -2.16 16.22 17.51
C GLN A 20 -1.86 17.16 18.70
N GLY A 21 -1.56 16.60 19.88
CA GLY A 21 -1.22 17.38 21.08
C GLY A 21 0.22 17.91 21.09
N SER A 22 1.16 17.12 20.56
CA SER A 22 2.60 17.44 20.61
C SER A 22 3.06 18.37 19.49
N HIS A 23 2.20 18.61 18.49
CA HIS A 23 2.48 19.41 17.29
C HIS A 23 2.85 20.87 17.52
N LYS A 24 2.44 21.42 18.65
CA LYS A 24 2.66 22.84 18.98
C LYS A 24 3.98 23.08 19.72
N ILE A 25 4.66 22.01 20.15
CA ILE A 25 5.79 22.08 21.09
C ILE A 25 7.14 22.14 20.35
N SER A 26 7.26 21.52 19.18
CA SER A 26 8.50 21.55 18.40
C SER A 26 8.27 21.54 16.90
N LEU A 27 9.15 22.22 16.16
CA LEU A 27 9.12 22.26 14.69
C LEU A 27 9.35 20.88 14.05
N ASN A 28 10.19 20.04 14.68
CA ASN A 28 10.45 18.70 14.19
C ASN A 28 9.20 17.83 14.25
N VAL A 29 8.50 17.89 15.39
CA VAL A 29 7.19 17.24 15.51
C VAL A 29 6.27 17.87 14.46
N ARG A 30 6.18 19.21 14.39
CA ARG A 30 5.37 19.98 13.42
C ARG A 30 5.43 19.45 11.97
N SER A 31 6.63 19.16 11.50
CA SER A 31 6.89 18.62 10.17
C SER A 31 6.25 17.24 9.97
N VAL A 32 6.37 16.35 10.96
CA VAL A 32 5.91 14.96 10.88
C VAL A 32 4.40 14.84 10.76
N PHE A 33 3.58 15.67 11.42
CA PHE A 33 2.12 15.62 11.22
C PHE A 33 1.67 16.22 9.93
N TYR A 34 2.32 17.28 9.44
CA TYR A 34 1.97 17.77 8.10
C TYR A 34 2.29 16.73 7.04
N HIS A 35 3.39 15.99 7.21
CA HIS A 35 3.69 14.83 6.38
C HIS A 35 2.58 13.77 6.49
N MET A 36 2.16 13.39 7.69
CA MET A 36 1.11 12.39 7.89
C MET A 36 -0.28 12.84 7.40
N ILE A 37 -0.59 14.14 7.48
CA ILE A 37 -1.78 14.73 6.87
C ILE A 37 -1.73 14.59 5.35
N ALA A 38 -0.57 14.88 4.73
CA ALA A 38 -0.40 14.72 3.29
C ALA A 38 -0.58 13.26 2.88
N ASP A 39 -0.02 12.31 3.64
CA ASP A 39 -0.17 10.88 3.36
C ASP A 39 -1.62 10.40 3.55
N ALA A 40 -2.32 10.89 4.58
CA ALA A 40 -3.75 10.61 4.77
C ALA A 40 -4.59 11.11 3.59
N ALA A 41 -4.34 12.36 3.14
CA ALA A 41 -4.99 12.93 1.97
C ALA A 41 -4.70 12.15 0.67
N ALA A 42 -3.45 11.70 0.48
CA ALA A 42 -3.07 10.86 -0.64
C ALA A 42 -3.83 9.51 -0.63
N SER A 43 -3.94 8.86 0.53
CA SER A 43 -4.72 7.62 0.65
C SER A 43 -6.22 7.82 0.34
N ILE A 44 -6.81 8.96 0.70
CA ILE A 44 -8.19 9.32 0.29
C ILE A 44 -8.27 9.46 -1.24
N GLY A 45 -7.29 10.14 -1.85
CA GLY A 45 -7.20 10.28 -3.31
C GLY A 45 -7.17 8.93 -4.03
N ILE A 46 -6.39 7.97 -3.52
CA ILE A 46 -6.32 6.61 -4.08
C ILE A 46 -7.68 5.90 -3.99
N VAL A 47 -8.40 6.04 -2.87
CA VAL A 47 -9.74 5.46 -2.71
C VAL A 47 -10.72 6.06 -3.73
N ILE A 48 -10.72 7.38 -3.90
CA ILE A 48 -11.56 8.06 -4.88
C ILE A 48 -11.23 7.60 -6.31
N VAL A 49 -9.94 7.55 -6.67
CA VAL A 49 -9.49 7.07 -7.98
C VAL A 49 -9.90 5.61 -8.21
N ALA A 50 -9.79 4.74 -7.20
CA ALA A 50 -10.24 3.36 -7.30
C ALA A 50 -11.75 3.27 -7.54
N LEU A 51 -12.57 4.07 -6.85
CA LEU A 51 -14.01 4.14 -7.07
C LEU A 51 -14.37 4.64 -8.48
N ILE A 52 -13.67 5.66 -8.96
CA ILE A 52 -13.84 6.17 -10.33
C ILE A 52 -13.53 5.07 -11.33
N ILE A 53 -12.37 4.40 -11.22
CA ILE A 53 -11.98 3.30 -12.13
C ILE A 53 -13.01 2.18 -12.11
N MET A 54 -13.53 1.80 -10.94
CA MET A 54 -14.59 0.79 -10.81
C MET A 54 -15.89 1.21 -11.52
N SER A 55 -16.26 2.49 -11.42
CA SER A 55 -17.49 3.01 -12.04
C SER A 55 -17.37 3.27 -13.54
N SER A 56 -16.19 3.69 -14.02
CA SER A 56 -15.98 4.10 -15.41
C SER A 56 -15.71 2.91 -16.34
N GLY A 57 -15.39 1.73 -15.82
CA GLY A 57 -15.12 0.53 -16.64
C GLY A 57 -13.88 0.62 -17.54
N ILE A 58 -13.11 1.72 -17.43
CA ILE A 58 -12.07 2.11 -18.39
C ILE A 58 -10.83 1.20 -18.38
N VAL A 59 -10.60 0.37 -17.33
CA VAL A 59 -9.34 -0.39 -17.23
C VAL A 59 -9.54 -1.82 -16.69
N ILE A 60 -10.22 -2.69 -17.46
CA ILE A 60 -10.01 -4.14 -17.31
C ILE A 60 -9.95 -4.80 -18.68
N SER A 61 -8.92 -4.47 -19.46
CA SER A 61 -8.45 -5.35 -20.52
C SER A 61 -6.96 -5.13 -20.77
N HIS A 62 -6.12 -5.62 -19.85
CA HIS A 62 -4.71 -5.87 -20.14
C HIS A 62 -4.18 -6.99 -19.23
N SER A 63 -4.23 -8.20 -19.75
CA SER A 63 -3.42 -9.38 -19.41
C SER A 63 -2.98 -9.56 -17.93
N ARG A 64 -3.94 -9.87 -17.05
CA ARG A 64 -3.66 -10.30 -15.65
C ARG A 64 -2.80 -11.58 -15.56
N SER A 65 -2.74 -12.37 -16.63
CA SER A 65 -2.01 -13.65 -16.65
C SER A 65 -0.48 -13.47 -16.62
N LEU A 66 0.06 -12.42 -17.23
CA LEU A 66 1.51 -12.18 -17.29
C LEU A 66 2.05 -11.56 -16.00
N GLN A 67 1.28 -10.67 -15.35
CA GLN A 67 1.69 -10.05 -14.09
C GLN A 67 1.74 -11.07 -12.94
N ILE A 68 0.76 -11.97 -12.84
CA ILE A 68 0.75 -13.00 -11.80
C ILE A 68 1.90 -14.01 -11.99
N GLN A 69 2.29 -14.32 -13.23
CA GLN A 69 3.42 -15.20 -13.51
C GLN A 69 4.77 -14.56 -13.15
N LEU A 70 4.98 -13.27 -13.45
CA LEU A 70 6.23 -12.57 -13.12
C LEU A 70 6.40 -12.39 -11.61
N GLU A 71 5.33 -12.05 -10.90
CA GLU A 71 5.31 -11.98 -9.44
C GLU A 71 5.67 -13.33 -8.81
N GLN A 72 5.07 -14.43 -9.26
CA GLN A 72 5.39 -15.75 -8.73
C GLN A 72 6.83 -16.20 -9.06
N ARG A 73 7.37 -15.84 -10.24
CA ARG A 73 8.77 -16.12 -10.57
C ARG A 73 9.76 -15.34 -9.72
N MET A 74 9.46 -14.09 -9.37
CA MET A 74 10.30 -13.27 -8.49
C MET A 74 10.26 -13.78 -7.04
N VAL A 75 9.09 -14.17 -6.55
CA VAL A 75 8.95 -14.77 -5.21
C VAL A 75 9.69 -16.11 -5.12
N LEU A 76 9.58 -16.94 -6.16
CA LEU A 76 10.32 -18.21 -6.25
C LEU A 76 11.84 -18.00 -6.29
N SER A 77 12.35 -17.02 -7.03
CA SER A 77 13.79 -16.73 -7.06
C SER A 77 14.30 -16.18 -5.73
N LEU A 78 13.51 -15.34 -5.04
CA LEU A 78 13.85 -14.82 -3.71
C LEU A 78 13.87 -15.93 -2.65
N LEU A 79 12.89 -16.84 -2.68
CA LEU A 79 12.86 -18.03 -1.81
C LEU A 79 14.07 -18.95 -2.05
N MET A 80 14.49 -19.14 -3.31
CA MET A 80 15.70 -19.90 -3.65
C MET A 80 16.97 -19.22 -3.12
N LEU A 81 17.09 -17.89 -3.24
CA LEU A 81 18.22 -17.12 -2.71
C LEU A 81 18.29 -17.16 -1.18
N LEU A 82 17.15 -17.21 -0.50
CA LEU A 82 17.06 -17.33 0.96
C LEU A 82 17.20 -18.79 1.47
N GLY A 83 17.46 -19.76 0.58
CA GLY A 83 17.62 -21.17 0.96
C GLY A 83 16.32 -21.87 1.40
N LEU A 84 15.17 -21.20 1.29
CA LEU A 84 13.86 -21.71 1.65
C LEU A 84 13.28 -22.48 0.46
N ARG A 85 13.70 -23.74 0.28
CA ARG A 85 13.06 -24.66 -0.68
C ARG A 85 11.63 -24.95 -0.22
N TYR A 86 10.65 -24.34 -0.89
CA TYR A 86 9.26 -24.77 -0.80
C TYR A 86 9.14 -26.12 -1.51
N ASN A 87 9.14 -27.21 -0.75
CA ASN A 87 8.98 -28.58 -1.23
C ASN A 87 7.52 -28.82 -1.65
N ILE A 88 7.07 -28.20 -2.74
CA ILE A 88 5.78 -28.52 -3.37
C ILE A 88 5.96 -28.52 -4.88
N MET A 89 6.29 -29.69 -5.42
CA MET A 89 5.65 -30.31 -6.58
C MET A 89 6.29 -31.69 -6.79
N HIS A 90 5.81 -32.66 -6.01
CA HIS A 90 5.62 -34.00 -6.54
C HIS A 90 4.12 -34.12 -6.85
N PHE A 91 3.85 -34.65 -8.06
CA PHE A 91 2.58 -34.80 -8.77
C PHE A 91 2.21 -33.66 -9.74
#